data_AF-A0A930HS34-F1
#
_entry.id   AF-A0A930HS34-F1
#
_cell.length_a   1.000
_cell.length_b   1.000
_cell.length_c   1.000
_cell.angle_alpha   90.00
_cell.angle_beta   90.00
_cell.angle_gamma   90.00
#
_symmetry.space_group_name_H-M   'P 1'
#
loop_
_entity.id
_entity.type
_entity.pdbx_description
1 polymer ?
#
loop_
_entity_poly.entity_id
_entity_poly.type
_entity_poly.pdbx_seq_one_letter_code
_entity_poly.pdbx_strand_id
1 'polypeptide(L)' 'AEAVRPEQAPWKSSDYGSIRKALEKDKYASVFSYLFFFRPYINETEQTELIFEVERHGETYTLNLAPVLRDETVFIPQ' A
#
# COMPACT_ATOMS: atom_id res chain seq x y z
N ALA A 1 26.25 10.94 -8.27
CA ALA A 1 24.85 10.54 -8.05
C ALA A 1 23.98 11.59 -8.71
N GLU A 2 23.13 11.19 -9.64
CA GLU A 2 22.14 12.10 -10.24
C GLU A 2 21.21 12.59 -9.12
N ALA A 3 21.00 13.90 -9.04
CA ALA A 3 20.17 14.47 -7.99
C ALA A 3 18.73 13.95 -8.17
N VAL A 4 18.21 13.24 -7.17
CA VAL A 4 16.81 12.81 -7.16
C VAL A 4 15.96 14.07 -7.28
N ARG A 5 15.19 14.17 -8.36
CA ARG A 5 14.31 15.31 -8.57
C ARG A 5 13.33 15.39 -7.38
N PRO A 6 12.95 16.58 -6.89
CA PRO A 6 12.13 16.70 -5.68
C PRO A 6 10.84 15.87 -5.71
N GLU A 7 10.23 15.69 -6.87
CA GLU A 7 9.04 14.86 -7.11
C GLU A 7 9.28 13.35 -7.00
N GLN A 8 10.55 12.92 -7.04
CA GLN A 8 10.97 11.53 -6.88
C GLN A 8 11.53 11.24 -5.48
N ALA A 9 11.56 12.25 -4.61
CA ALA A 9 12.01 12.06 -3.24
C ALA A 9 11.04 11.16 -2.46
N PRO A 10 11.55 10.24 -1.61
CA PRO A 10 10.71 9.45 -0.74
C PRO A 10 9.95 10.36 0.24
N TRP A 11 8.76 9.92 0.64
CA TRP A 11 7.96 10.61 1.66
C TRP A 11 8.73 10.78 2.96
N LYS A 12 8.58 11.94 3.60
CA LYS A 12 9.16 12.17 4.94
C LYS A 12 8.36 11.37 5.97
N SER A 13 9.07 10.74 6.91
CA SER A 13 8.45 9.96 7.99
C SER A 13 7.51 10.80 8.86
N SER A 14 7.81 12.09 9.05
CA SER A 14 6.95 13.05 9.75
C SER A 14 5.55 13.17 9.15
N ASP A 15 5.42 12.87 7.85
CA ASP A 15 4.19 13.12 7.10
C ASP A 15 3.32 11.86 6.98
N TYR A 16 3.79 10.70 7.45
CA TYR A 16 3.11 9.41 7.28
C TYR A 16 1.70 9.40 7.86
N GLY A 17 1.48 10.03 9.02
CA GLY A 17 0.14 10.15 9.59
C GLY A 17 -0.82 10.97 8.71
N SER A 18 -0.33 12.04 8.09
CA SER A 18 -1.11 12.87 7.17
C SER A 18 -1.41 12.15 5.87
N ILE A 19 -0.47 11.33 5.37
CA ILE A 19 -0.63 10.49 4.18
C ILE A 19 -1.72 9.43 4.42
N ARG A 20 -1.69 8.71 5.55
CA ARG A 20 -2.73 7.73 5.90
C ARG A 20 -4.13 8.36 5.92
N LYS A 21 -4.29 9.48 6.62
CA LYS A 21 -5.55 10.25 6.66
C LYS A 21 -6.00 10.76 5.29
N ALA A 22 -5.07 11.01 4.37
CA ALA A 22 -5.43 11.39 3.02
C ALA A 22 -6.01 10.19 2.26
N LEU A 23 -5.41 9.01 2.41
CA LEU A 23 -5.84 7.78 1.74
C LEU A 23 -7.20 7.27 2.21
N GLU A 24 -7.66 7.60 3.42
CA GLU A 24 -9.02 7.28 3.87
C GLU A 24 -10.12 8.08 3.16
N LYS A 25 -9.79 9.13 2.40
CA LYS A 25 -10.78 9.97 1.74
C LYS A 25 -11.23 9.34 0.42
N ASP A 26 -12.53 9.06 0.30
CA ASP A 26 -13.17 8.47 -0.89
C ASP A 26 -12.77 9.13 -2.22
N LYS A 27 -12.56 10.45 -2.21
CA LYS A 27 -12.16 11.22 -3.40
C LYS A 27 -10.87 10.75 -4.07
N TYR A 28 -10.02 10.01 -3.37
CA TYR A 28 -8.77 9.48 -3.91
C TYR A 28 -8.87 8.04 -4.40
N ALA A 29 -10.03 7.39 -4.29
CA ALA A 29 -10.28 6.02 -4.76
C ALA A 29 -9.14 5.05 -4.39
N SER A 30 -8.71 5.10 -3.13
CA SER A 30 -7.53 4.41 -2.58
C SER A 30 -7.70 2.90 -2.40
N VAL A 31 -8.66 2.28 -3.10
CA VAL A 31 -9.00 0.86 -2.98
C VAL A 31 -7.78 -0.05 -3.20
N PHE A 32 -6.81 0.35 -4.02
CA PHE A 32 -5.58 -0.41 -4.29
C PHE A 32 -4.42 -0.15 -3.32
N SER A 33 -4.62 0.69 -2.29
CA SER A 33 -3.59 0.97 -1.28
C SER A 33 -3.13 -0.28 -0.53
N TYR A 34 -3.94 -1.35 -0.51
CA TYR A 34 -3.58 -2.64 0.06
C TYR A 34 -2.31 -3.25 -0.56
N LEU A 35 -1.96 -2.90 -1.80
CA LEU A 35 -0.72 -3.35 -2.45
C LEU A 35 0.54 -2.90 -1.70
N PHE A 36 0.42 -1.81 -0.92
CA PHE A 36 1.50 -1.22 -0.14
C PHE A 36 1.23 -1.31 1.37
N PHE A 37 0.32 -2.19 1.81
CA PHE A 37 -0.10 -2.31 3.22
C PHE A 37 1.02 -2.68 4.19
N PHE A 38 2.17 -3.13 3.68
CA PHE A 38 3.39 -3.37 4.45
C PHE A 38 4.19 -2.08 4.75
N ARG A 39 3.72 -0.91 4.29
CA ARG A 39 4.41 0.38 4.47
C ARG A 39 3.76 1.22 5.56
N PRO A 40 4.56 1.89 6.41
CA PRO A 40 4.05 2.68 7.54
C PRO A 40 3.21 3.89 7.14
N TYR A 41 3.38 4.42 5.92
CA TYR A 41 2.56 5.51 5.39
C TYR A 41 1.21 5.06 4.84
N ILE A 42 0.93 3.75 4.82
CA ILE A 42 -0.37 3.16 4.48
C ILE A 42 -1.00 2.55 5.74
N ASN A 43 -0.22 1.78 6.49
CA ASN A 43 -0.66 1.03 7.65
C ASN A 43 0.34 1.24 8.80
N GLU A 44 -0.13 1.77 9.92
CA GLU A 44 0.72 2.03 11.09
C GLU A 44 0.92 0.82 12.01
N THR A 45 0.18 -0.26 11.75
CA THR A 45 0.21 -1.48 12.56
C THR A 45 1.17 -2.51 11.96
N GLU A 46 1.56 -3.50 12.77
CA GLU A 46 2.30 -4.67 12.28
C GLU A 46 1.39 -5.70 11.60
N GLN A 47 0.07 -5.49 11.63
CA GLN A 47 -0.90 -6.38 11.00
C GLN A 47 -0.82 -6.23 9.48
N THR A 48 -0.49 -7.31 8.77
CA THR A 48 -0.39 -7.33 7.30
C THR A 48 -1.49 -8.14 6.63
N GLU A 49 -2.37 -8.76 7.41
CA GLU A 49 -3.52 -9.50 6.90
C GLU A 49 -4.53 -8.55 6.27
N LEU A 50 -4.99 -8.90 5.07
CA LEU A 50 -5.99 -8.18 4.31
C LEU A 50 -7.32 -8.92 4.39
N ILE A 51 -8.40 -8.16 4.54
CA ILE A 51 -9.77 -8.69 4.54
C ILE A 51 -10.42 -8.28 3.22
N PHE A 52 -10.93 -9.25 2.48
CA PHE A 52 -11.70 -9.03 1.26
C PHE A 52 -13.12 -9.55 1.42
N GLU A 53 -14.09 -8.71 1.10
CA GLU A 53 -15.47 -9.14 0.91
C GLU A 53 -15.69 -9.38 -0.59
N VAL A 54 -16.10 -10.60 -0.94
CA VAL A 54 -16.31 -11.00 -2.33
C VAL A 54 -17.73 -11.52 -2.47
N GLU A 55 -18.47 -10.98 -3.45
CA GLU A 55 -19.78 -11.49 -3.80
C GLU A 55 -19.66 -12.58 -4.88
N ARG A 56 -20.27 -13.74 -4.64
CA ARG A 56 -20.37 -14.82 -5.62
C ARG A 56 -21.76 -15.46 -5.52
N HIS A 57 -22.49 -15.49 -6.64
CA HIS A 57 -23.84 -16.04 -6.72
C HIS A 57 -24.85 -15.40 -5.74
N GLY A 58 -24.70 -14.10 -5.45
CA GLY A 58 -25.57 -13.37 -4.51
C GLY A 58 -25.25 -13.62 -3.03
N GLU A 59 -24.24 -14.43 -2.72
CA GLU A 59 -23.71 -14.61 -1.37
C GLU A 59 -22.40 -13.82 -1.21
N THR A 60 -22.21 -13.21 -0.04
CA THR A 60 -20.98 -12.49 0.32
C THR A 60 -20.09 -13.39 1.18
N TYR A 61 -18.81 -13.47 0.80
CA TYR A 61 -17.80 -14.22 1.50
C TYR A 61 -16.72 -13.28 2.03
N THR A 62 -16.34 -13.45 3.29
CA THR A 62 -15.19 -12.75 3.89
C THR A 62 -13.95 -13.64 3.79
N LEU A 63 -12.91 -13.12 3.16
CA LEU A 63 -11.63 -13.80 2.98
C LEU A 63 -10.54 -13.03 3.71
N ASN A 64 -9.82 -13.73 4.58
CA ASN A 64 -8.62 -13.21 5.23
C ASN A 64 -7.40 -13.73 4.47
N LEU A 65 -6.58 -12.81 3.96
CA LEU A 65 -5.41 -13.11 3.14
C LEU A 65 -4.16 -12.54 3.79
N ALA A 66 -3.15 -13.36 3.99
CA ALA A 66 -1.80 -12.92 4.34
C ALA A 66 -0.97 -12.76 3.05
N PRO A 67 -0.69 -11.54 2.58
CA PRO A 67 0.06 -11.34 1.35
C PRO A 67 1.53 -11.72 1.53
N VAL A 68 2.15 -12.22 0.46
CA VAL A 68 3.60 -12.41 0.40
C VAL A 68 4.22 -11.23 -0.32
N LEU A 69 5.18 -10.56 0.32
CA LEU A 69 5.95 -9.48 -0.31
C LEU A 69 6.82 -10.06 -1.43
N ARG A 70 6.66 -9.54 -2.65
CA ARG A 70 7.50 -9.87 -3.80
C ARG A 70 8.51 -8.74 -4.03
N ASP A 71 9.79 -9.10 -4.13
CA ASP A 71 10.86 -8.21 -4.56
C ASP A 71 11.38 -8.70 -5.91
N GLU A 72 11.18 -7.88 -6.95
CA GLU A 72 11.58 -8.17 -8.32
C GLU A 72 12.78 -7.31 -8.75
N THR A 73 13.59 -6.83 -7.81
CA THR A 73 14.79 -6.06 -8.12
C THR A 73 15.72 -6.86 -9.04
N VAL A 74 15.95 -6.35 -10.26
CA VAL A 74 16.85 -6.94 -11.24
C VAL A 74 18.08 -6.04 -11.41
N PHE A 75 19.27 -6.63 -11.35
CA PHE A 75 20.49 -5.96 -11.78
C PHE A 75 20.67 -6.17 -13.28
N ILE A 76 20.64 -5.07 -14.05
CA ILE A 76 20.96 -5.10 -15.49
C ILE A 76 22.41 -4.63 -15.64
N PRO A 77 23.36 -5.51 -16.02
CA PRO A 77 24.73 -5.09 -16.30
C PRO A 77 24.73 -4.11 -17.49
N GLN A 78 25.55 -3.06 -17.39
CA GLN A 78 25.78 -2.10 -18.48
C GLN A 78 26.78 -2.63 -19.51
#